data_AF-A0A7K7AF51-F1
#
_entry.id   AF-A0A7K7AF51-F1
#
_cell.length_a   1.000
_cell.length_b   1.000
_cell.length_c   1.000
_cell.angle_alpha   90.00
_cell.angle_beta   90.00
_cell.angle_gamma   90.00
#
_symmetry.space_group_name_H-M   'P 1'
#
loop_
_entity.id
_entity.type
_entity.pdbx_description
1 polymer ?
#
loop_
_entity_poly.entity_id
_entity_poly.type
_entity_poly.pdbx_seq_one_letter_code
_entity_poly.pdbx_strand_id
1 'polypeptide(L)' 'IPVTYPGTAPEIAIPELDGKTAKMYRGGKICLDEHFRPLWARNVPKFGLAHLMALGLGPWLAVEIPDLIAKGLVQHKDK' A
#
# COMPACT_ATOMS: atom_id res chain seq x y z
N ILE A 1 -2.18 -9.99 10.29
CA ILE A 1 -1.15 -9.20 11.02
C ILE A 1 -0.01 -10.15 11.36
N PRO A 2 1.26 -9.81 11.06
CA PRO A 2 2.40 -10.70 11.32
C PRO A 2 2.66 -10.87 12.82
N VAL A 3 3.24 -12.01 13.22
CA VAL A 3 3.63 -12.28 14.62
C VAL A 3 4.64 -11.24 15.14
N THR A 4 5.44 -10.66 14.24
CA THR A 4 6.43 -9.63 14.56
C THR A 4 5.83 -8.22 14.66
N TYR A 5 4.51 -8.04 14.52
CA TYR A 5 3.87 -6.74 14.68
C TYR A 5 3.92 -6.27 16.14
N PRO A 6 4.20 -4.98 16.43
CA PRO A 6 4.40 -3.86 15.49
C PRO A 6 5.82 -3.69 14.94
N GLY A 7 6.77 -4.53 15.36
CA GLY A 7 8.17 -4.52 14.87
C GLY A 7 8.29 -4.62 13.35
N THR A 8 7.40 -5.35 12.69
CA THR A 8 7.25 -5.36 11.23
C THR A 8 5.90 -4.80 10.82
N ALA A 9 5.90 -3.87 9.86
CA ALA A 9 4.67 -3.37 9.25
C ALA A 9 3.92 -4.53 8.55
N PRO A 10 2.59 -4.63 8.72
CA PRO A 10 1.77 -5.55 7.93
C PRO A 10 1.83 -5.21 6.44
N GLU A 11 1.74 -6.23 5.58
CA GLU A 11 1.59 -6.04 4.14
C GLU A 11 0.12 -5.82 3.78
N ILE A 12 -0.15 -4.76 3.02
CA ILE A 12 -1.50 -4.46 2.52
C ILE A 12 -1.65 -5.11 1.15
N ALA A 13 -2.75 -5.82 0.94
CA ALA A 13 -3.09 -6.42 -0.33
C ALA A 13 -4.41 -5.88 -0.89
N ILE A 14 -4.43 -5.57 -2.19
CA ILE A 14 -5.62 -5.16 -2.96
C ILE A 14 -5.72 -6.09 -4.18
N PRO A 15 -6.29 -7.29 -4.04
CA PRO A 15 -6.31 -8.30 -5.11
C PRO A 15 -6.93 -7.82 -6.42
N GLU A 16 -7.90 -6.89 -6.36
CA GLU A 16 -8.59 -6.32 -7.53
C GLU A 16 -7.68 -5.52 -8.47
N LEU A 17 -6.50 -5.11 -7.98
CA LEU A 17 -5.50 -4.35 -8.73
C LEU A 17 -4.28 -5.19 -9.12
N ASP A 18 -4.26 -6.49 -8.80
CA ASP A 18 -3.15 -7.38 -9.13
C ASP A 18 -2.94 -7.46 -10.65
N GLY A 19 -1.68 -7.30 -11.08
CA GLY A 19 -1.31 -7.27 -12.49
C GLY A 19 -1.69 -6.00 -13.27
N LYS A 20 -2.37 -5.02 -12.65
CA LYS A 20 -2.76 -3.76 -13.32
C LYS A 20 -1.71 -2.64 -13.18
N THR A 21 -0.82 -2.75 -12.19
CA THR A 21 0.31 -1.83 -11.97
C THR A 21 1.61 -2.59 -11.70
N ALA A 22 2.74 -1.99 -12.09
CA ALA A 22 4.09 -2.47 -11.78
C ALA A 22 4.50 -2.25 -10.32
N LYS A 23 3.80 -1.39 -9.57
CA LYS A 23 4.07 -1.09 -8.14
C LYS A 23 3.30 -2.04 -7.21
N MET A 24 3.24 -3.31 -7.60
CA MET A 24 2.60 -4.38 -6.85
C MET A 24 3.46 -5.64 -6.88
N TYR A 25 3.55 -6.31 -5.74
CA TYR A 25 4.10 -7.66 -5.65
C TYR A 25 3.01 -8.69 -5.92
N ARG A 26 3.44 -9.90 -6.28
CA ARG A 26 2.58 -11.04 -6.59
C ARG A 26 1.50 -11.26 -5.50
N GLY A 27 0.26 -11.46 -5.93
CA GLY A 27 -0.87 -11.64 -5.04
C GLY A 27 -1.49 -10.33 -4.56
N GLY A 28 -1.31 -9.25 -5.31
CA GLY A 28 -1.93 -7.96 -5.04
C GLY A 28 -1.35 -7.22 -3.85
N LYS A 29 -0.12 -7.52 -3.40
CA LYS A 29 0.50 -6.81 -2.27
C LYS A 29 1.08 -5.49 -2.76
N ILE A 30 0.75 -4.37 -2.14
CA ILE A 30 1.27 -3.07 -2.58
C ILE A 30 2.78 -2.98 -2.35
N CYS A 31 3.52 -2.46 -3.33
CA CYS A 31 4.92 -2.12 -3.14
C CYS A 31 5.03 -0.83 -2.35
N LEU A 32 5.30 -0.94 -1.05
CA LEU A 32 5.63 0.22 -0.22
C LEU A 32 7.00 0.77 -0.62
N ASP A 33 7.14 2.10 -0.56
CA ASP A 33 8.37 2.79 -0.90
C ASP A 33 9.55 2.34 -0.02
N GLU A 34 10.75 2.35 -0.58
CA GLU A 34 12.00 2.15 0.17
C GLU A 34 12.10 3.13 1.34
N HIS A 35 11.57 4.34 1.22
CA HIS A 35 11.52 5.33 2.30
C HIS A 35 10.59 4.94 3.47
N PHE A 36 9.58 4.09 3.24
CA PHE A 36 8.60 3.72 4.27
C PHE A 36 9.20 2.77 5.31
N ARG A 37 10.06 1.83 4.92
CA ARG A 37 10.62 0.83 5.85
C ARG A 37 11.50 1.47 6.94
N PRO A 38 12.45 2.39 6.63
CA PRO A 38 13.21 3.11 7.64
C PRO A 38 12.33 4.01 8.51
N LEU A 39 11.31 4.64 7.92
CA LEU A 39 10.36 5.49 8.65
C LEU A 39 9.58 4.68 9.70
N TRP A 40 9.09 3.50 9.33
CA TRP A 40 8.41 2.59 10.25
C TRP A 40 9.37 2.14 11.37
N ALA A 41 10.54 1.63 11.01
CA ALA A 41 11.52 1.11 11.97
C ALA A 41 11.91 2.14 13.05
N ARG A 42 12.04 3.42 12.68
CA ARG A 42 12.37 4.51 13.63
C ARG A 42 11.23 4.88 14.59
N ASN A 43 9.99 4.54 14.26
CA ASN A 43 8.81 4.94 15.02
C ASN A 43 8.07 3.78 15.71
N VAL A 44 8.54 2.54 15.54
CA VAL A 44 8.09 1.41 16.37
C VAL A 44 8.46 1.69 17.84
N PRO A 45 7.57 1.40 18.81
CA PRO A 45 6.24 0.76 18.68
C PRO A 45 5.06 1.75 18.62
N LYS A 46 5.30 3.05 18.38
CA LYS A 46 4.24 4.08 18.36
C LYS A 46 3.35 3.99 17.13
N PHE A 47 3.89 3.49 16.03
CA PHE A 47 3.14 3.31 14.79
C PHE A 47 2.24 2.07 14.84
N GLY A 48 1.12 2.17 14.14
CA GLY A 48 0.11 1.12 14.07
C GLY A 48 -0.70 1.17 12.78
N LEU A 49 -1.85 0.50 12.74
CA LEU A 49 -2.64 0.36 11.50
C LEU A 49 -3.08 1.71 10.91
N ALA A 50 -3.47 2.69 11.73
CA ALA A 50 -3.84 4.02 11.23
C ALA A 50 -2.67 4.71 10.51
N HIS A 51 -1.46 4.60 11.07
CA HIS A 51 -0.24 5.14 10.46
C HIS A 51 0.12 4.40 9.17
N LEU A 52 -0.06 3.08 9.12
CA LEU A 52 0.13 2.29 7.91
C LEU A 52 -0.81 2.76 6.78
N MET A 53 -2.08 3.00 7.10
CA MET A 53 -3.05 3.49 6.11
C MET A 53 -2.71 4.90 5.63
N ALA A 54 -2.38 5.81 6.55
CA ALA A 54 -2.10 7.20 6.21
C ALA A 54 -0.76 7.40 5.47
N LEU A 55 0.31 6.69 5.87
CA LEU A 55 1.67 6.90 5.37
C LEU A 55 2.09 5.87 4.32
N GLY A 56 1.45 4.70 4.27
CA GLY A 56 1.72 3.64 3.30
C GLY A 56 0.69 3.64 2.18
N LEU A 57 -0.56 3.34 2.52
CA LEU A 57 -1.62 3.19 1.51
C LEU A 57 -2.01 4.52 0.84
N GLY A 58 -2.15 5.60 1.61
CA GLY A 58 -2.56 6.91 1.10
C GLY A 58 -1.68 7.42 -0.05
N PRO A 59 -0.34 7.54 0.15
CA PRO A 59 0.56 7.96 -0.91
C PRO A 59 0.59 7.00 -2.10
N TRP A 60 0.47 5.68 -1.86
CA TRP A 60 0.41 4.69 -2.94
C TRP A 60 -0.83 4.89 -3.82
N LEU A 61 -2.01 5.05 -3.21
CA LEU A 61 -3.25 5.33 -3.95
C LEU A 61 -3.17 6.63 -4.75
N ALA A 62 -2.56 7.67 -4.18
CA ALA A 62 -2.41 8.96 -4.84
C ALA A 62 -1.58 8.91 -6.13
N VAL A 63 -0.64 7.96 -6.24
CA VAL A 63 0.20 7.78 -7.43
C VAL A 63 -0.41 6.76 -8.40
N GLU A 64 -0.85 5.61 -7.88
CA GLU A 64 -1.25 4.48 -8.72
C GLU A 64 -2.68 4.59 -9.26
N ILE A 65 -3.63 5.11 -8.49
CA ILE A 65 -5.03 5.21 -8.93
C ILE A 65 -5.18 6.13 -10.17
N PRO A 66 -4.57 7.33 -10.23
CA PRO A 66 -4.64 8.16 -11.43
C PRO A 66 -4.08 7.49 -12.68
N ASP A 67 -2.96 6.77 -12.57
CA ASP A 67 -2.37 6.01 -13.69
C ASP A 67 -3.30 4.89 -14.17
N LEU A 68 -3.91 4.15 -13.24
CA LEU A 68 -4.86 3.09 -13.54
C LEU A 68 -6.15 3.62 -14.21
N ILE A 69 -6.63 4.79 -13.79
CA ILE A 69 -7.77 5.47 -14.41
C ILE A 69 -7.40 5.94 -15.81
N ALA A 70 -6.22 6.56 -16.00
CA ALA A 70 -5.75 7.03 -17.31
C ALA A 70 -5.58 5.88 -18.31
N LYS A 71 -5.16 4.69 -17.84
CA LYS A 71 -5.08 3.47 -18.65
C LYS A 71 -6.44 2.79 -18.89
N GLY A 72 -7.51 3.26 -18.26
CA GLY A 72 -8.84 2.66 -18.35
C GLY A 72 -8.97 1.29 -17.67
N LEU A 73 -8.04 0.93 -16.78
CA LEU A 73 -8.02 -0.37 -16.09
C LEU A 73 -8.91 -0.41 -14.84
N VAL A 74 -9.31 0.77 -14.35
CA VAL A 74 -10.19 0.97 -13.20
C VAL A 74 -11.25 2.02 -13.54
N GLN A 75 -12.48 1.77 -13.11
CA GLN A 75 -13.59 2.72 -13.21
C GLN A 75 -14.17 2.99 -11.82
N HIS A 76 -14.72 4.18 -11.64
CA HIS A 76 -15.44 4.52 -10.41
C HIS A 76 -16.70 3.66 -10.29
N LYS A 77 -16.98 3.17 -9.09
CA LYS A 77 -18.07 2.22 -8.84
C LYS A 77 -19.47 2.80 -9.09
N ASP A 78 -19.65 4.10 -8.85
CA ASP A 78 -20.95 4.78 -8.94
C ASP A 78 -21.24 5.36 -10.34
N LYS A 79 -20.78 4.69 -11.39
CA LYS A 79 -21.21 4.96 -12.77
C LYS A 79 -22.32 4.00 -13.19
#